data_AF-A0A4Q5Y3A0-F1
#
_entry.id   AF-A0A4Q5Y3A0-F1
#
_cell.length_a   1.000
_cell.length_b   1.000
_cell.length_c   1.000
_cell.angle_alpha   90.00
_cell.angle_beta   90.00
_cell.angle_gamma   90.00
#
_symmetry.space_group_name_H-M   'P 1'
#
loop_
_entity.id
_entity.type
_entity.pdbx_description
1 polymer ?
#
loop_
_entity_poly.entity_id
_entity_poly.type
_entity_poly.pdbx_seq_one_letter_code
_entity_poly.pdbx_strand_id
1 'polypeptide(L)'
;MSIVIIDYGAGNVRSVQFALERLGVAAVLTSDTSSIAQADKVIFPGVGEAATAMKALHSAGLDTVIPQLKQPVLGICLGMQLLCDYSEEGGTQGLGIFPVGVKRFAAKAKVPHMGWNNIS
;
A
#
# COMPACT_ATOMS: atom_id res chain seq x y z
N MET A 1 -10.15 11.72 -15.72
CA MET A 1 -9.56 10.49 -15.13
C MET A 1 -9.27 10.78 -13.67
N SER A 2 -9.94 10.10 -12.76
CA SER A 2 -9.78 10.25 -11.31
C SER A 2 -8.74 9.25 -10.79
N ILE A 3 -7.68 9.75 -10.17
CA ILE A 3 -6.69 8.93 -9.44
C ILE A 3 -6.83 9.24 -7.97
N VAL A 4 -6.94 8.19 -7.16
CA VAL A 4 -6.98 8.30 -5.70
C VAL A 4 -5.70 7.72 -5.10
N ILE A 5 -5.15 8.42 -4.11
CA ILE A 5 -4.16 7.90 -3.18
C ILE A 5 -4.88 7.59 -1.87
N ILE A 6 -4.78 6.35 -1.40
CA ILE A 6 -5.42 5.93 -0.15
C ILE A 6 -4.71 6.61 1.02
N ASP A 7 -5.46 7.38 1.81
CA ASP A 7 -5.03 7.92 3.09
C ASP A 7 -5.51 7.01 4.22
N TYR A 8 -4.57 6.44 4.96
CA TYR A 8 -4.87 5.67 6.17
C TYR A 8 -3.86 5.98 7.28
N GLY A 9 -3.23 7.16 7.20
CA GLY A 9 -2.28 7.62 8.21
C GLY A 9 -0.90 6.94 8.19
N ALA A 10 -0.59 6.16 7.15
CA ALA A 10 0.74 5.58 6.95
C ALA A 10 1.24 5.83 5.52
N GLY A 11 2.54 6.08 5.37
CA GLY A 11 3.18 6.30 4.06
C GLY A 11 3.81 7.68 3.91
N ASN A 12 4.81 7.77 3.02
CA ASN A 12 5.30 9.05 2.52
C ASN A 12 4.44 9.49 1.32
N VAL A 13 3.19 9.87 1.62
CA VAL A 13 2.18 10.26 0.62
C VAL A 13 2.62 11.49 -0.19
N ARG A 14 3.31 12.44 0.46
CA ARG A 14 3.78 13.68 -0.18
C ARG A 14 4.73 13.42 -1.34
N SER A 15 5.66 12.47 -1.21
CA SER A 15 6.55 12.10 -2.32
C SER A 15 5.80 11.52 -3.51
N VAL A 16 4.76 10.73 -3.27
CA VAL A 16 3.90 10.18 -4.34
C VAL A 16 3.12 11.30 -5.03
N GLN A 17 2.52 12.22 -4.26
CA GLN A 17 1.82 13.39 -4.80
C GLN A 17 2.74 14.23 -5.69
N PHE A 18 3.95 14.57 -5.20
CA PHE A 18 4.90 15.34 -5.99
C PHE A 18 5.39 14.61 -7.25
N ALA A 19 5.44 13.27 -7.24
CA ALA A 19 5.78 12.51 -8.44
C ALA A 19 4.67 12.64 -9.50
N LEU A 20 3.40 12.54 -9.08
CA LEU A 20 2.25 12.72 -9.96
C LEU A 20 2.14 14.15 -10.50
N GLU A 21 2.36 15.15 -9.64
CA GLU A 21 2.37 16.57 -10.05
C GLU A 21 3.40 16.84 -11.14
N ARG A 22 4.62 16.30 -11.01
CA ARG A 22 5.67 16.41 -12.04
C ARG A 22 5.29 15.76 -13.37
N LEU A 23 4.41 14.77 -13.34
CA LEU A 23 3.84 14.14 -14.53
C LEU A 23 2.60 14.88 -15.06
N GLY A 24 2.20 16.00 -14.44
CA GLY A 24 0.99 16.74 -14.79
C GLY A 24 -0.31 16.03 -14.39
N VAL A 25 -0.24 15.10 -13.44
CA VAL A 25 -1.36 14.27 -13.00
C VAL A 25 -1.84 14.73 -11.62
N ALA A 26 -3.12 15.10 -11.54
CA ALA A 26 -3.77 15.37 -10.26
C ALA A 26 -4.26 14.06 -9.63
N ALA A 27 -4.04 13.90 -8.32
CA ALA A 27 -4.58 12.80 -7.55
C ALA A 27 -5.18 13.28 -6.23
N VAL A 28 -6.28 12.65 -5.83
CA VAL A 28 -7.01 12.97 -4.60
C VAL A 28 -6.48 12.07 -3.48
N LEU A 29 -6.03 12.68 -2.39
CA LEU A 29 -5.71 11.96 -1.16
C LEU A 29 -6.99 11.80 -0.34
N THR A 30 -7.42 10.58 -0.05
CA THR A 30 -8.65 10.35 0.73
C THR A 30 -8.67 9.00 1.42
N SER A 31 -9.37 8.94 2.55
CA SER A 31 -9.75 7.71 3.26
C SER A 31 -11.21 7.31 2.99
N ASP A 32 -11.95 8.10 2.21
CA ASP A 32 -13.36 7.85 1.91
C ASP A 32 -13.52 6.63 0.99
N THR A 33 -14.19 5.61 1.51
CA THR A 33 -14.37 4.30 0.87
C THR A 33 -15.13 4.41 -0.45
N SER A 34 -16.12 5.29 -0.52
CA SER A 34 -16.92 5.53 -1.72
C SER A 34 -16.07 6.14 -2.85
N SER A 35 -15.31 7.18 -2.52
CA SER A 35 -14.39 7.85 -3.46
C SER A 35 -13.32 6.89 -3.99
N ILE A 36 -12.76 6.03 -3.12
CA ILE A 36 -11.77 5.02 -3.50
C ILE A 36 -12.39 3.99 -4.47
N ALA A 37 -13.59 3.50 -4.17
CA ALA A 37 -14.29 2.50 -4.98
C ALA A 37 -14.66 3.04 -6.38
N GLN A 38 -14.97 4.33 -6.50
CA GLN A 38 -15.37 4.97 -7.76
C GLN A 38 -14.21 5.54 -8.58
N ALA A 39 -12.97 5.51 -8.08
CA ALA A 39 -11.81 6.05 -8.77
C ALA A 39 -11.45 5.22 -10.02
N ASP A 40 -10.91 5.88 -11.07
CA ASP A 40 -10.44 5.17 -12.26
C ASP A 40 -9.15 4.37 -12.00
N LYS A 41 -8.32 4.85 -11.04
CA LYS A 41 -7.07 4.21 -10.60
C LYS A 41 -6.82 4.51 -9.13
N VAL A 42 -6.21 3.56 -8.42
CA VAL A 42 -5.92 3.68 -6.99
C VAL A 42 -4.44 3.42 -6.73
N ILE A 43 -3.84 4.26 -5.90
CA ILE A 43 -2.49 4.11 -5.38
C ILE A 43 -2.60 3.82 -3.88
N PHE A 44 -2.01 2.72 -3.46
CA PHE A 44 -1.98 2.25 -2.08
C PHE A 44 -0.53 2.29 -1.56
N PRO A 45 -0.05 3.46 -1.10
CA PRO A 45 1.30 3.59 -0.58
C PRO A 45 1.35 3.16 0.89
N GLY A 46 2.53 2.79 1.40
CA GLY A 46 2.68 2.59 2.84
C GLY A 46 4.14 2.56 3.28
N VAL A 47 4.40 3.00 4.51
CA VAL A 47 5.68 2.81 5.22
C VAL A 47 5.39 2.48 6.68
N GLY A 48 6.32 1.79 7.34
CA GLY A 48 6.18 1.40 8.75
C GLY A 48 5.95 -0.10 8.90
N GLU A 49 5.24 -0.46 9.96
CA GLU A 49 5.06 -1.84 10.42
C GLU A 49 3.68 -2.39 10.03
N ALA A 50 3.64 -3.66 9.63
CA ALA A 50 2.45 -4.29 9.07
C ALA A 50 1.23 -4.30 10.01
N ALA A 51 1.38 -4.65 11.29
CA ALA A 51 0.25 -4.73 12.23
C ALA A 51 -0.38 -3.36 12.47
N THR A 52 0.46 -2.34 12.63
CA THR A 52 0.04 -0.94 12.82
C THR A 52 -0.74 -0.43 11.61
N ALA A 53 -0.24 -0.71 10.40
CA ALA A 53 -0.90 -0.34 9.15
C ALA A 53 -2.24 -1.07 8.98
N MET A 54 -2.28 -2.39 9.20
CA MET A 54 -3.54 -3.15 9.14
C MET A 54 -4.57 -2.66 10.16
N LYS A 55 -4.14 -2.31 11.39
CA LYS A 55 -5.03 -1.71 12.40
C LYS A 55 -5.64 -0.39 11.91
N ALA A 56 -4.86 0.45 11.24
CA ALA A 56 -5.35 1.69 10.66
C ALA A 56 -6.35 1.44 9.52
N LEU A 57 -6.09 0.45 8.66
CA LEU A 57 -7.02 0.05 7.60
C LEU A 57 -8.35 -0.45 8.16
N HIS A 58 -8.33 -1.34 9.15
CA HIS A 58 -9.53 -1.81 9.85
C HIS A 58 -10.32 -0.65 10.46
N SER A 59 -9.63 0.30 11.09
CA SER A 59 -10.27 1.44 11.74
C SER A 59 -10.92 2.40 10.74
N ALA A 60 -10.42 2.44 9.50
CA ALA A 60 -10.97 3.24 8.40
C ALA A 60 -11.95 2.45 7.50
N GLY A 61 -12.18 1.16 7.77
CA GLY A 61 -12.99 0.25 6.94
C GLY A 61 -12.38 -0.05 5.56
N LEU A 62 -11.11 0.31 5.35
CA LEU A 62 -10.41 0.16 4.07
C LEU A 62 -10.00 -1.28 3.79
N ASP A 63 -9.84 -2.08 4.84
CA ASP A 63 -9.59 -3.53 4.77
C ASP A 63 -10.67 -4.27 3.98
N THR A 64 -11.92 -3.79 4.05
CA THR A 64 -13.04 -4.41 3.33
C THR A 64 -13.16 -3.93 1.88
N VAL A 65 -12.70 -2.71 1.60
CA VAL A 65 -12.89 -2.04 0.30
C VAL A 65 -11.76 -2.39 -0.66
N ILE A 66 -10.51 -2.36 -0.20
CA ILE A 66 -9.33 -2.59 -1.06
C ILE A 66 -9.38 -3.96 -1.78
N PRO A 67 -9.76 -5.08 -1.12
CA PRO A 67 -9.87 -6.39 -1.79
C PRO A 67 -10.97 -6.46 -2.87
N GLN A 68 -11.95 -5.57 -2.82
CA GLN A 68 -13.08 -5.58 -3.74
C GLN A 68 -12.84 -4.74 -5.00
N LEU A 69 -11.80 -3.90 -5.00
CA LEU A 69 -11.47 -3.02 -6.12
C LEU A 69 -11.21 -3.83 -7.40
N LYS A 70 -11.70 -3.32 -8.54
CA LYS A 70 -11.57 -3.95 -9.87
C LYS A 70 -10.78 -3.10 -10.85
N GLN A 71 -10.69 -1.81 -10.59
CA GLN A 71 -9.81 -0.89 -11.29
C GLN A 71 -8.34 -1.17 -10.96
N PRO A 72 -7.38 -0.68 -11.77
CA PRO A 72 -5.96 -0.84 -11.47
C PRO A 72 -5.58 -0.26 -10.10
N VAL A 73 -4.90 -1.09 -9.29
CA VAL A 73 -4.37 -0.74 -7.97
C VAL A 73 -2.84 -0.86 -7.98
N LEU A 74 -2.15 0.19 -7.55
CA LEU A 74 -0.69 0.19 -7.38
C LEU A 74 -0.33 0.20 -5.89
N GLY A 75 0.13 -0.93 -5.37
CA GLY A 75 0.72 -1.02 -4.03
C GLY A 75 2.19 -0.57 -4.03
N ILE A 76 2.59 0.29 -3.08
CA ILE A 76 3.98 0.76 -2.96
C ILE A 76 4.53 0.45 -1.57
N CYS A 77 5.70 -0.20 -1.52
CA CYS A 77 6.41 -0.56 -0.29
C CYS A 77 5.51 -1.39 0.65
N LEU A 78 5.12 -0.87 1.82
CA LEU A 78 4.25 -1.60 2.74
C LEU A 78 2.86 -1.85 2.11
N GLY A 79 2.33 -0.90 1.34
CA GLY A 79 1.06 -1.10 0.66
C GLY A 79 1.07 -2.30 -0.29
N MET A 80 2.21 -2.60 -0.94
CA MET A 80 2.37 -3.83 -1.73
C MET A 80 2.33 -5.08 -0.86
N GLN A 81 3.04 -5.05 0.28
CA GLN A 81 3.13 -6.17 1.21
C GLN A 81 1.77 -6.51 1.84
N LEU A 82 0.95 -5.51 2.14
CA LEU A 82 -0.37 -5.71 2.76
C LEU A 82 -1.40 -6.32 1.80
N LEU A 83 -1.17 -6.30 0.48
CA LEU A 83 -2.04 -7.00 -0.47
C LEU A 83 -1.87 -8.53 -0.40
N CYS A 84 -0.79 -9.01 0.22
CA CYS A 84 -0.52 -10.42 0.44
C CYS A 84 -1.40 -10.99 1.58
N ASP A 85 -1.32 -12.30 1.78
CA ASP A 85 -2.12 -13.03 2.77
C ASP A 85 -1.62 -12.83 4.20
N TYR A 86 -0.30 -12.90 4.40
CA TYR A 86 0.31 -12.85 5.72
C TYR A 86 1.67 -12.16 5.70
N SER A 87 2.04 -11.49 6.78
CA SER A 87 3.38 -10.96 7.02
C SER A 87 3.97 -11.55 8.29
N GLU A 88 5.20 -12.06 8.20
CA GLU A 88 5.98 -12.47 9.39
C GLU A 88 6.25 -11.28 10.33
N GLU A 89 6.26 -10.04 9.80
CA GLU A 89 6.35 -8.84 10.63
C GLU A 89 5.07 -8.67 11.45
N GLY A 90 5.21 -8.73 12.78
CA GLY A 90 4.08 -8.64 13.71
C GLY A 90 3.15 -9.85 13.69
N GLY A 91 3.44 -10.88 12.87
CA GLY A 91 2.54 -12.00 12.64
C GLY A 91 1.17 -11.58 12.09
N THR A 92 1.19 -10.69 11.11
CA THR A 92 0.03 -9.90 10.69
C THR A 92 -0.70 -10.55 9.51
N GLN A 93 -2.03 -10.68 9.61
CA GLN A 93 -2.88 -11.00 8.46
C GLN A 93 -3.01 -9.78 7.54
N GLY A 94 -2.73 -9.96 6.25
CA GLY A 94 -2.88 -8.94 5.24
C GLY A 94 -4.30 -8.92 4.65
N LEU A 95 -4.44 -8.35 3.47
CA LEU A 95 -5.71 -8.20 2.75
C LEU A 95 -6.10 -9.44 1.93
N GLY A 96 -5.20 -10.42 1.81
CA GLY A 96 -5.53 -11.72 1.21
C GLY A 96 -5.80 -11.69 -0.30
N ILE A 97 -5.35 -10.66 -1.02
CA ILE A 97 -5.54 -10.55 -2.47
C ILE A 97 -4.58 -11.50 -3.20
N PHE A 98 -3.33 -11.56 -2.74
CA PHE A 98 -2.34 -12.50 -3.23
C PHE A 98 -2.11 -13.61 -2.19
N PRO A 99 -2.28 -14.90 -2.54
CA PRO A 99 -2.16 -16.02 -1.61
C PRO A 99 -0.70 -16.38 -1.33
N VAL A 100 0.07 -15.40 -0.85
CA VAL A 100 1.51 -15.51 -0.56
C VAL A 100 1.84 -14.83 0.77
N GLY A 101 2.88 -15.32 1.45
CA GLY A 101 3.39 -14.73 2.68
C GLY A 101 4.59 -13.81 2.45
N VAL A 102 4.60 -12.66 3.11
CA VAL A 102 5.73 -11.73 3.19
C VAL A 102 6.66 -12.19 4.31
N LYS A 103 7.92 -12.44 3.94
CA LYS A 103 8.93 -13.01 4.84
C LYS A 103 10.05 -12.04 5.14
N ARG A 104 10.65 -12.20 6.32
CA ARG A 104 11.89 -11.51 6.65
C ARG A 104 13.01 -12.04 5.76
N PHE A 105 13.86 -11.15 5.25
CA PHE A 105 15.08 -11.55 4.55
C PHE A 105 15.94 -12.46 5.44
N ALA A 106 16.47 -13.53 4.87
CA ALA A 106 17.47 -14.35 5.54
C ALA A 106 18.71 -13.50 5.88
N ALA A 107 19.34 -13.75 7.02
CA ALA A 107 20.50 -13.01 7.53
C ALA A 107 21.82 -13.31 6.76
N LYS A 108 21.75 -13.52 5.44
CA LYS A 108 22.91 -13.71 4.55
C LYS A 108 23.58 -12.38 4.17
N ALA A 109 22.90 -11.25 4.39
CA ALA A 109 23.38 -9.89 4.18
C ALA A 109 22.79 -8.96 5.25
N LYS A 110 23.15 -7.66 5.21
CA LYS A 110 22.56 -6.65 6.10
C LYS A 110 21.05 -6.56 5.88
N VAL A 111 20.29 -6.62 6.98
CA VAL A 111 18.83 -6.48 7.01
C VAL A 111 18.50 -5.27 7.91
N PRO A 112 17.66 -4.32 7.47
CA PRO A 112 16.90 -4.30 6.21
C PRO A 112 17.78 -4.04 4.98
N HIS A 113 17.29 -4.43 3.81
CA HIS A 113 17.91 -4.04 2.54
C HIS A 113 17.69 -2.54 2.31
N MET A 114 18.78 -1.78 2.26
CA MET A 114 18.77 -0.33 2.06
C MET A 114 19.78 0.02 0.98
N GLY A 115 19.33 0.71 -0.06
CA GLY A 115 20.18 1.14 -1.17
C GLY A 115 19.51 0.95 -2.53
N TRP A 116 20.31 1.04 -3.57
CA TRP A 116 19.89 0.86 -4.96
C TRP A 116 20.13 -0.57 -5.38
N ASN A 117 19.13 -1.18 -6.02
CA ASN A 117 19.22 -2.53 -6.56
C ASN A 117 18.55 -2.55 -7.94
N ASN A 118 18.86 -3.55 -8.75
CA ASN A 118 18.36 -3.67 -10.11
C ASN A 118 17.11 -4.54 -10.14
N ILE A 119 16.16 -4.18 -10.99
CA ILE A 119 15.03 -5.01 -11.40
C ILE A 119 15.33 -5.42 -12.84
N SER A 120 15.37 -6.72 -13.12
CA SER A 120 15.67 -7.30 -14.44
C SER A 120 14.52 -8.13 -14.95
#